data_AF-A0A7Y4KIF0-F1
#
_entry.id   AF-A0A7Y4KIF0-F1
#
_cell.length_a   1.000
_cell.length_b   1.000
_cell.length_c   1.000
_cell.angle_alpha   90.00
_cell.angle_beta   90.00
_cell.angle_gamma   90.00
#
_symmetry.space_group_name_H-M   'P 1'
#
loop_
_entity.id
_entity.type
_entity.pdbx_description
1 polymer ?
#
loop_
_entity_poly.entity_id
_entity_poly.type
_entity_poly.pdbx_seq_one_letter_code
_entity_poly.pdbx_strand_id
1 'polypeptide(L)'
;MGACVEYEEQASLHAAEALEGEEATRFQAHLESCAACQAEVASAREVLELVALPPQTPVEVRAQEGLGSRTLAAWRREQSRRGMSRRALGSLAAVAAVVALMLGPSALERLKAPHPAAAPDTVRTASTRDDVDAETLAAFEAWAGLDPLEDDGSGYGVDEDLTWEGDDADLDGDYDLGETL
;
A
#
# COMPACT_ATOMS: atom_id res chain seq x y z
N MET A 1 5.95 19.88 34.27
CA MET A 1 6.11 20.94 33.27
C MET A 1 6.59 20.23 32.03
N GLY A 2 5.72 20.09 31.02
CA GLY A 2 6.08 19.42 29.76
C GLY A 2 7.04 20.27 28.94
N ALA A 3 7.55 19.72 27.86
CA ALA A 3 8.28 20.50 26.87
C ALA A 3 7.47 21.68 26.30
N CYS A 4 8.21 22.59 25.68
CA CYS A 4 7.65 23.64 24.86
C CYS A 4 6.88 23.02 23.68
N VAL A 5 5.59 23.32 23.56
CA VAL A 5 4.69 22.79 22.51
C VAL A 5 5.24 23.05 21.10
N GLU A 6 5.87 24.21 20.90
CA GLU A 6 6.48 24.59 19.61
C GLU A 6 7.66 23.69 19.18
N TYR A 7 8.21 22.90 20.10
CA TYR A 7 9.39 22.05 19.87
C TYR A 7 9.12 20.55 20.01
N GLU A 8 7.86 20.13 20.16
CA GLU A 8 7.51 18.72 20.40
C GLU A 8 7.92 17.81 19.23
N GLU A 9 7.65 18.25 18.00
CA GLU A 9 8.04 17.53 16.79
C GLU A 9 9.57 17.48 16.64
N GLN A 10 10.24 18.62 16.83
CA GLN A 10 11.69 18.71 16.70
C GLN A 10 12.41 17.88 17.77
N ALA A 11 11.83 17.74 18.97
CA ALA A 11 12.35 16.85 20.00
C ALA A 11 12.34 15.39 19.54
N SER A 12 11.23 14.94 18.94
CA SER A 12 11.08 13.59 18.42
C SER A 12 12.01 13.31 17.23
N LEU A 13 12.07 14.23 16.27
CA LEU A 13 12.95 14.12 15.11
C LEU A 13 14.43 14.16 15.49
N HIS A 14 14.81 15.02 16.45
CA HIS A 14 16.18 15.08 16.95
C HIS A 14 16.57 13.81 17.73
N ALA A 15 15.65 13.25 18.52
CA ALA A 15 15.86 11.97 19.20
C ALA A 15 16.09 10.83 18.20
N ALA A 16 15.41 10.86 17.06
CA ALA A 16 15.56 9.89 15.96
C ALA A 16 16.71 10.20 14.98
N GLU A 17 17.54 11.20 15.26
CA GLU A 17 18.62 11.68 14.37
C GLU A 17 18.14 12.06 12.95
N ALA A 18 16.87 12.45 12.82
CA ALA A 18 16.20 12.78 11.56
C ALA A 18 16.02 14.28 11.33
N LEU A 19 16.34 15.12 12.33
CA LEU A 19 16.29 16.58 12.19
C LEU A 19 17.55 17.10 11.51
N GLU A 20 17.39 17.85 10.41
CA GLU A 20 18.49 18.30 9.56
C GLU A 20 18.56 19.84 9.42
N GLY A 21 19.69 20.33 8.92
CA GLY A 21 19.84 21.70 8.46
C GLY A 21 19.67 22.79 9.54
N GLU A 22 18.95 23.85 9.18
CA GLU A 22 18.77 25.02 10.03
C GLU A 22 17.94 24.71 11.28
N GLU A 23 16.93 23.83 11.14
CA GLU A 23 16.05 23.43 12.23
C GLU A 23 16.81 22.66 13.30
N ALA A 24 17.71 21.76 12.91
CA ALA A 24 18.59 21.05 13.83
C ALA A 24 19.47 22.02 14.63
N THR A 25 20.03 23.03 13.96
CA THR A 25 20.90 24.03 14.61
C THR A 25 20.12 24.90 15.59
N ARG A 26 18.91 25.33 15.19
CA ARG A 26 18.01 26.15 16.03
C ARG A 26 17.54 25.37 17.26
N PHE A 27 17.13 24.12 17.07
CA PHE A 27 16.67 23.27 18.17
C PHE A 27 17.83 22.91 19.12
N GLN A 28 19.03 22.66 18.59
CA GLN A 28 20.22 22.44 19.41
C GLN A 28 20.52 23.63 20.34
N ALA A 29 20.42 24.87 19.82
CA ALA A 29 20.60 26.07 20.64
C ALA A 29 19.52 26.20 21.75
N HIS A 30 18.28 25.79 21.46
CA HIS A 30 17.21 25.73 22.48
C HIS A 30 17.53 24.68 23.56
N LEU A 31 17.99 23.49 23.16
CA LEU A 31 18.36 22.42 24.06
C LEU A 31 19.47 22.81 25.04
N GLU A 32 20.38 23.72 24.69
CA GLU A 32 21.42 24.21 25.61
C GLU A 32 20.85 24.92 26.85
N SER A 33 19.61 25.42 26.78
CA SER A 33 19.00 26.24 27.84
C SER A 33 17.71 25.67 28.44
N CYS A 34 17.05 24.73 27.75
CA CYS A 34 15.74 24.22 28.16
C CYS A 34 15.79 22.80 28.73
N ALA A 35 15.73 22.68 30.06
CA ALA A 35 15.74 21.39 30.75
C ALA A 35 14.52 20.49 30.44
N ALA A 36 13.35 21.08 30.14
CA ALA A 36 12.15 20.32 29.79
C ALA A 36 12.33 19.62 28.43
N CYS A 37 12.83 20.34 27.41
CA CYS A 37 13.10 19.75 26.10
C CYS A 37 14.28 18.76 26.13
N GLN A 38 15.28 18.97 27.00
CA GLN A 38 16.32 17.95 27.25
C GLN A 38 15.73 16.66 27.79
N ALA A 39 14.77 16.75 28.72
CA ALA A 39 14.11 15.58 29.31
C ALA A 39 13.23 14.84 28.28
N GLU A 40 12.51 15.55 27.41
CA GLU A 40 11.74 14.90 26.33
C GLU A 40 12.64 14.17 25.33
N VAL A 41 13.74 14.80 24.90
CA VAL A 41 14.70 14.13 23.99
C VAL A 41 15.28 12.88 24.65
N ALA A 42 15.57 12.91 25.95
CA ALA A 42 16.03 11.73 26.68
C ALA A 42 14.96 10.63 26.73
N SER A 43 13.72 10.98 27.08
CA SER A 43 12.57 10.06 27.09
C SER A 43 12.34 9.40 25.72
N ALA A 44 12.35 10.20 24.65
CA ALA A 44 12.18 9.71 23.29
C ALA A 44 13.34 8.77 22.87
N ARG A 45 14.59 9.08 23.25
CA ARG A 45 15.73 8.19 23.01
C ARG A 45 15.60 6.85 23.73
N GLU A 46 15.15 6.85 24.98
CA GLU A 46 14.90 5.61 25.73
C GLU A 46 13.89 4.72 25.01
N VAL A 47 12.81 5.29 24.47
CA VAL A 47 11.82 4.54 23.69
C VAL A 47 12.42 4.03 22.37
N LEU A 48 13.20 4.86 21.67
CA LEU A 48 13.83 4.48 20.40
C LEU A 48 14.86 3.36 20.58
N GLU A 49 15.59 3.34 21.70
CA GLU A 49 16.53 2.25 22.03
C GLU A 49 15.81 0.90 22.17
N LEU A 50 14.56 0.86 22.62
CA LEU A 50 13.77 -0.37 22.73
C LEU A 50 13.37 -0.95 21.37
N VAL A 51 13.27 -0.10 20.34
CA VAL A 51 12.90 -0.49 18.97
C VAL A 51 14.10 -0.49 18.00
N ALA A 52 15.29 -0.19 18.51
CA ALA A 52 16.51 -0.15 17.72
C ALA A 52 16.81 -1.54 17.15
N LEU A 53 16.78 -1.65 15.82
CA LEU A 53 17.19 -2.86 15.13
C LEU A 53 18.72 -3.03 15.22
N PRO A 54 19.22 -4.27 15.34
CA PRO A 54 20.65 -4.52 15.24
C PRO A 54 21.17 -4.08 13.87
N PRO A 55 22.47 -3.71 13.77
CA PRO A 55 23.06 -3.36 12.49
C PRO A 55 22.92 -4.53 11.51
N GLN A 56 22.62 -4.21 10.25
CA GLN A 56 22.41 -5.23 9.22
C GLN A 56 23.67 -6.09 9.04
N THR A 57 23.45 -7.39 8.92
CA THR A 57 24.51 -8.35 8.64
C THR A 57 24.97 -8.26 7.17
N PRO A 58 26.22 -8.65 6.84
CA PRO A 58 26.67 -8.68 5.45
C PRO A 58 25.83 -9.58 4.53
N VAL A 59 25.13 -10.57 5.10
CA VAL A 59 24.22 -11.46 4.36
C VAL A 59 22.94 -10.72 3.98
N GLU A 60 22.36 -9.96 4.91
CA GLU A 60 21.16 -9.15 4.67
C GLU A 60 21.44 -8.05 3.65
N VAL A 61 22.57 -7.34 3.78
CA VAL A 61 23.00 -6.32 2.83
C VAL A 61 23.08 -6.92 1.42
N ARG A 62 23.76 -8.07 1.26
CA ARG A 62 23.85 -8.75 -0.04
C ARG A 62 22.50 -9.23 -0.58
N ALA A 63 21.56 -9.60 0.29
CA ALA A 63 20.21 -9.99 -0.11
C ALA A 63 19.41 -8.78 -0.64
N GLN A 64 19.59 -7.61 -0.03
CA GLN A 64 18.95 -6.36 -0.42
C GLN A 64 19.61 -5.74 -1.66
N GLU A 65 20.91 -5.91 -1.84
CA GLU A 65 21.65 -5.47 -3.03
C GLU A 65 20.97 -5.96 -4.30
N GLY A 66 20.55 -5.03 -5.16
CA GLY A 66 19.90 -5.34 -6.44
C GLY A 66 18.49 -5.94 -6.33
N LEU A 67 17.85 -5.91 -5.16
CA LEU A 67 16.47 -6.38 -5.00
C LEU A 67 15.52 -5.64 -5.97
N GLY A 68 15.58 -4.31 -6.00
CA GLY A 68 14.74 -3.49 -6.90
C GLY A 68 14.91 -3.86 -8.37
N SER A 69 16.15 -4.05 -8.85
CA SER A 69 16.40 -4.39 -10.26
C SER A 69 15.92 -5.81 -10.58
N ARG A 70 16.09 -6.78 -9.68
CA ARG A 70 15.57 -8.15 -9.83
C ARG A 70 14.05 -8.17 -9.85
N THR A 71 13.41 -7.45 -8.94
CA THR A 71 11.93 -7.36 -8.85
C THR A 71 11.36 -6.71 -10.11
N LEU A 72 11.93 -5.59 -10.56
CA LEU A 72 11.51 -4.95 -11.81
C LEU A 72 11.74 -5.84 -13.04
N ALA A 73 12.84 -6.58 -13.10
CA ALA A 73 13.10 -7.52 -14.19
C ALA A 73 12.11 -8.69 -14.18
N ALA A 74 11.78 -9.24 -13.00
CA ALA A 74 10.77 -10.28 -12.86
C ALA A 74 9.39 -9.78 -13.31
N TRP A 75 8.98 -8.59 -12.84
CA TRP A 75 7.72 -7.97 -13.22
C TRP A 75 7.63 -7.71 -14.74
N ARG A 76 8.68 -7.16 -15.36
CA ARG A 76 8.72 -6.94 -16.82
C ARG A 76 8.59 -8.25 -17.62
N ARG A 77 9.22 -9.33 -17.16
CA ARG A 77 9.11 -10.66 -17.80
C ARG A 77 7.70 -11.21 -17.70
N GLU A 78 7.02 -10.99 -16.59
CA GLU A 78 5.64 -11.43 -16.43
C GLU A 78 4.69 -10.63 -17.34
N GLN A 79 4.86 -9.31 -17.39
CA GLN A 79 4.07 -8.45 -18.29
C GLN A 79 4.24 -8.84 -19.76
N SER A 80 5.47 -9.15 -20.20
CA SER A 80 5.71 -9.56 -21.59
C SER A 80 5.10 -10.93 -21.91
N ARG A 81 5.12 -11.89 -20.97
CA ARG A 81 4.45 -13.20 -21.11
C ARG A 81 2.94 -13.06 -21.21
N ARG A 82 2.33 -12.17 -20.42
CA ARG A 82 0.89 -11.86 -20.50
C ARG A 82 0.52 -11.22 -21.83
N GLY A 83 1.34 -10.28 -22.33
CA GLY A 83 1.14 -9.69 -23.66
C GLY A 83 1.25 -10.71 -24.79
N MET A 84 2.23 -11.61 -24.72
CA MET A 84 2.45 -12.64 -25.74
C MET A 84 1.37 -13.72 -25.74
N SER A 85 0.92 -14.17 -24.57
CA SER A 85 -0.18 -15.15 -24.46
C SER A 85 -1.49 -14.60 -25.00
N ARG A 86 -1.82 -13.32 -24.74
CA ARG A 86 -2.98 -12.66 -25.34
C ARG A 86 -2.90 -12.60 -26.86
N ARG A 87 -1.73 -12.29 -27.41
CA ARG A 87 -1.50 -12.28 -28.87
C ARG A 87 -1.61 -13.67 -29.48
N ALA A 88 -1.05 -14.69 -28.82
CA ALA A 88 -1.13 -16.07 -29.28
C ALA A 88 -2.58 -16.61 -29.28
N LEU A 89 -3.36 -16.28 -28.25
CA LEU A 89 -4.79 -16.62 -28.21
C LEU A 89 -5.56 -15.89 -29.31
N GLY A 90 -5.28 -14.60 -29.53
CA GLY A 90 -5.87 -13.83 -30.63
C GLY A 90 -5.55 -14.42 -32.01
N SER A 91 -4.31 -14.84 -32.25
CA SER A 91 -3.92 -15.45 -33.53
C SER A 91 -4.57 -16.82 -33.75
N LEU A 92 -4.69 -17.64 -32.69
CA LEU A 92 -5.39 -18.92 -32.78
C LEU A 92 -6.88 -18.73 -33.10
N ALA A 93 -7.54 -17.76 -32.48
CA ALA A 93 -8.93 -17.43 -32.77
C ALA A 93 -9.11 -16.96 -34.23
N ALA A 94 -8.19 -16.13 -34.75
CA ALA A 94 -8.22 -15.69 -36.13
C ALA A 94 -8.03 -16.85 -37.13
N VAL A 95 -7.08 -17.75 -36.88
CA VAL A 95 -6.88 -18.95 -37.71
C VAL A 95 -8.12 -19.84 -37.69
N ALA A 96 -8.72 -20.07 -36.52
CA ALA A 96 -9.94 -20.84 -36.39
C ALA A 96 -11.10 -20.23 -37.20
N ALA A 97 -11.24 -18.89 -37.18
CA ALA A 97 -12.26 -18.19 -37.97
C ALA A 97 -12.04 -18.34 -39.49
N VAL A 98 -10.78 -18.25 -39.97
CA VAL A 98 -10.45 -18.45 -41.39
C VAL A 98 -10.73 -19.89 -41.82
N VAL A 99 -10.35 -20.87 -40.98
CA VAL A 99 -10.66 -22.29 -41.24
C VAL A 99 -12.16 -22.51 -41.29
N ALA A 100 -12.93 -21.93 -40.36
CA ALA A 100 -14.39 -22.02 -40.37
C ALA A 100 -15.03 -21.40 -41.62
N LEU A 101 -14.49 -20.28 -42.12
CA LEU A 101 -14.91 -19.64 -43.38
C LEU A 101 -14.58 -20.50 -44.61
N MET A 102 -13.40 -21.11 -44.65
CA MET A 102 -12.96 -21.96 -45.77
C MET A 102 -13.70 -23.30 -45.84
N LEU A 103 -14.15 -23.83 -44.70
CA LEU A 103 -14.92 -25.07 -44.64
C LEU A 103 -16.36 -24.91 -45.20
N GLY A 104 -16.84 -23.67 -45.36
CA GLY A 104 -18.16 -23.37 -45.88
C GLY A 104 -19.31 -23.83 -44.96
N PRO A 105 -20.54 -23.33 -45.18
CA PRO A 105 -21.70 -23.68 -44.35
C PRO A 105 -22.05 -25.19 -44.38
N SER A 106 -21.64 -25.91 -45.43
CA SER A 106 -21.93 -27.34 -45.63
C SER A 106 -21.09 -28.30 -44.77
N ALA A 107 -19.91 -27.89 -44.31
CA ALA A 107 -19.13 -28.68 -43.34
C ALA A 107 -19.58 -28.41 -41.88
N LEU A 108 -20.08 -27.20 -41.60
CA LEU A 108 -20.70 -26.85 -40.32
C LEU A 108 -21.97 -27.67 -40.04
N GLU A 109 -22.76 -28.00 -41.06
CA GLU A 109 -23.91 -28.91 -40.90
C GLU A 109 -23.48 -30.36 -40.60
N ARG A 110 -22.32 -30.81 -41.09
CA ARG A 110 -21.78 -32.15 -40.79
C ARG A 110 -21.21 -32.27 -39.37
N LEU A 111 -20.70 -31.17 -38.81
CA LEU A 111 -20.29 -31.09 -37.39
C LEU A 111 -21.49 -30.96 -36.44
N LYS A 112 -22.66 -30.57 -36.96
CA LYS A 112 -23.93 -30.50 -36.24
C LYS A 112 -24.73 -31.81 -36.28
N ALA A 113 -24.23 -32.82 -37.01
CA ALA A 113 -24.76 -34.17 -36.92
C ALA A 113 -24.60 -34.65 -35.46
N PRO A 114 -25.67 -35.15 -34.83
CA PRO A 114 -25.65 -35.55 -33.43
C PRO A 114 -24.72 -36.77 -33.29
N HIS A 115 -23.48 -36.52 -32.89
CA HIS A 115 -22.66 -37.56 -32.30
C HIS A 115 -23.29 -37.90 -30.94
N PRO A 116 -23.63 -39.16 -30.62
CA PRO A 116 -24.04 -39.51 -29.27
C PRO A 116 -22.84 -39.24 -28.35
N ALA A 117 -22.87 -38.08 -27.69
CA ALA A 117 -21.88 -37.68 -26.71
C ALA A 117 -22.02 -38.62 -25.51
N ALA A 118 -21.04 -39.52 -25.35
CA ALA A 118 -20.71 -40.02 -24.03
C ALA A 118 -20.40 -38.80 -23.15
N ALA A 119 -21.11 -38.68 -22.03
CA ALA A 119 -21.01 -37.56 -21.12
C ALA A 119 -19.55 -37.34 -20.68
N PRO A 120 -18.95 -36.17 -20.95
CA PRO A 120 -17.75 -35.79 -20.24
C PRO A 120 -18.16 -35.40 -18.82
N ASP A 121 -17.59 -36.10 -17.83
CA ASP A 121 -17.56 -35.63 -16.45
C ASP A 121 -17.10 -34.18 -16.47
N THR A 122 -17.92 -33.31 -15.87
CA THR A 122 -17.59 -31.90 -15.66
C THR A 122 -16.44 -31.83 -14.67
N VAL A 123 -15.21 -31.93 -15.16
CA VAL A 123 -14.06 -31.42 -14.43
C VAL A 123 -14.23 -29.91 -14.44
N ARG A 124 -14.72 -29.40 -13.31
CA ARG A 124 -14.76 -27.99 -12.96
C ARG A 124 -13.32 -27.49 -12.92
N THR A 125 -12.81 -27.05 -14.07
CA THR A 125 -11.53 -26.34 -14.14
C THR A 125 -11.71 -25.08 -13.31
N ALA A 126 -11.17 -25.09 -12.09
CA ALA A 126 -10.97 -23.88 -11.31
C ALA A 126 -10.03 -23.01 -12.15
N SER A 127 -10.60 -22.07 -12.88
CA SER A 127 -9.87 -20.99 -13.52
C SER A 127 -9.24 -20.19 -12.39
N THR A 128 -7.99 -20.48 -12.05
CA THR A 128 -7.12 -19.60 -11.26
C THR A 128 -6.72 -18.40 -12.13
N ARG A 129 -7.72 -17.70 -12.67
CA ARG A 129 -7.63 -16.26 -12.83
C ARG A 129 -7.91 -15.75 -11.43
N ASP A 130 -6.87 -15.26 -10.81
CA ASP A 130 -6.95 -14.38 -9.65
C ASP A 130 -7.59 -13.07 -10.15
N ASP A 131 -8.88 -13.15 -10.52
CA ASP A 131 -9.70 -11.99 -10.81
C ASP A 131 -9.99 -11.40 -9.42
N VAL A 132 -9.16 -10.44 -9.03
CA VAL A 132 -9.35 -9.62 -7.83
C VAL A 132 -10.81 -9.18 -7.83
N ASP A 133 -11.55 -9.58 -6.80
CA ASP A 133 -12.97 -9.30 -6.71
C ASP A 133 -13.21 -7.78 -6.64
N ALA A 134 -14.41 -7.36 -7.01
CA ALA A 134 -14.75 -5.94 -7.10
C ALA A 134 -14.64 -5.21 -5.75
N GLU A 135 -14.80 -5.93 -4.64
CA GLU A 135 -14.67 -5.38 -3.30
C GLU A 135 -13.20 -5.10 -2.97
N THR A 136 -12.30 -6.03 -3.28
CA THR A 136 -10.85 -5.82 -3.14
C THR A 136 -10.34 -4.71 -4.07
N LEU A 137 -10.86 -4.60 -5.31
CA LEU A 137 -10.55 -3.50 -6.22
C LEU A 137 -11.03 -2.15 -5.67
N ALA A 138 -12.25 -2.09 -5.15
CA ALA A 138 -12.79 -0.89 -4.52
C ALA A 138 -12.02 -0.50 -3.25
N ALA A 139 -11.54 -1.47 -2.48
CA ALA A 139 -10.69 -1.23 -1.30
C ALA A 139 -9.35 -0.61 -1.71
N PHE A 140 -8.74 -1.07 -2.82
CA PHE A 140 -7.52 -0.44 -3.35
C PHE A 140 -7.78 0.96 -3.90
N GLU A 141 -8.90 1.20 -4.59
CA GLU A 141 -9.28 2.54 -5.06
C GLU A 141 -9.59 3.50 -3.91
N ALA A 142 -10.20 3.01 -2.82
CA ALA A 142 -10.41 3.79 -1.62
C ALA A 142 -9.09 4.16 -0.92
N TRP A 143 -8.11 3.25 -0.92
CA TRP A 143 -6.76 3.52 -0.40
C TRP A 143 -5.95 4.43 -1.32
N ALA A 144 -6.09 4.30 -2.64
CA ALA A 144 -5.37 5.09 -3.64
C ALA A 144 -6.01 6.47 -3.92
N GLY A 145 -7.29 6.64 -3.59
CA GLY A 145 -8.01 7.91 -3.62
C GLY A 145 -7.77 8.80 -2.40
N LEU A 146 -7.05 8.29 -1.38
CA LEU A 146 -6.37 9.14 -0.41
C LEU A 146 -5.18 9.75 -1.14
N ASP A 147 -5.38 10.94 -1.70
CA ASP A 147 -4.39 11.65 -2.49
C ASP A 147 -3.09 11.79 -1.67
N PRO A 148 -1.97 11.18 -2.10
CA PRO A 148 -0.71 11.34 -1.39
C PRO A 148 -0.17 12.73 -1.73
N LEU A 149 -0.41 13.67 -0.81
CA LEU A 149 0.15 15.03 -0.82
C LEU A 149 -0.39 15.87 -1.99
N GLU A 150 -1.63 16.36 -1.87
CA GLU A 150 -1.90 17.68 -2.44
C GLU A 150 -0.95 18.66 -1.74
N ASP A 151 0.13 19.00 -2.44
CA ASP A 151 0.92 20.20 -2.23
C ASP A 151 -0.06 21.39 -2.29
N ASP A 152 -0.59 21.78 -1.15
CA ASP A 152 -1.44 22.95 -0.94
C ASP A 152 -0.58 24.22 -1.05
N GLY A 153 0.08 24.36 -2.19
CA GLY A 153 0.71 25.56 -2.69
C GLY A 153 -0.33 26.61 -3.10
N SER A 154 -1.28 26.97 -2.23
CA SER A 154 -1.90 28.30 -2.18
C SER A 154 -3.00 28.35 -1.14
N GLY A 155 -2.89 29.28 -0.19
CA GLY A 155 -4.06 29.84 0.48
C GLY A 155 -3.99 29.86 2.00
N TYR A 156 -3.00 30.55 2.56
CA TYR A 156 -3.22 31.25 3.82
C TYR A 156 -4.31 32.31 3.61
N GLY A 157 -5.57 31.86 3.63
CA GLY A 157 -6.77 32.68 3.72
C GLY A 157 -7.18 32.70 5.18
N VAL A 158 -6.71 33.72 5.88
CA VAL A 158 -7.25 34.11 7.18
C VAL A 158 -8.66 34.61 6.92
N ASP A 159 -9.68 33.85 7.30
CA ASP A 159 -11.04 34.31 7.55
C ASP A 159 -11.61 33.39 8.66
N GLU A 160 -11.42 33.74 9.93
CA GLU A 160 -12.47 34.36 10.76
C GLU A 160 -13.82 33.63 10.65
N ASP A 161 -14.03 32.62 11.52
CA ASP A 161 -15.29 32.31 12.25
C ASP A 161 -15.47 30.80 12.51
N LEU A 162 -14.59 30.21 13.34
CA LEU A 162 -14.87 28.94 14.01
C LEU A 162 -15.04 29.20 15.50
N THR A 163 -16.24 29.63 15.85
CA THR A 163 -16.76 29.62 17.21
C THR A 163 -16.88 28.16 17.67
N TRP A 164 -15.91 27.72 18.45
CA TRP A 164 -15.94 26.43 19.14
C TRP A 164 -16.91 26.56 20.32
N GLU A 165 -18.21 26.43 20.07
CA GLU A 165 -19.20 26.22 21.13
C GLU A 165 -19.07 24.77 21.61
N GLY A 166 -18.42 24.64 22.77
CA GLY A 166 -18.23 23.37 23.46
C GLY A 166 -19.56 22.68 23.75
N ASP A 167 -19.61 21.39 23.43
CA ASP A 167 -20.62 20.47 23.93
C ASP A 167 -19.90 19.24 24.49
N ASP A 168 -19.12 19.50 25.54
CA ASP A 168 -18.70 18.54 26.53
C ASP A 168 -19.91 18.16 27.40
N ALA A 169 -20.64 17.12 26.99
CA ALA A 169 -21.62 16.46 27.85
C ALA A 169 -21.56 14.93 27.70
N ASP A 170 -21.05 14.32 28.77
CA ASP A 170 -21.43 13.01 29.30
C ASP A 170 -21.12 11.75 28.46
N LEU A 171 -19.87 11.26 28.56
CA LEU A 171 -19.56 9.84 28.38
C LEU A 171 -19.14 9.22 29.72
N ASP A 172 -20.08 9.16 30.66
CA ASP A 172 -20.04 8.21 31.77
C ASP A 172 -20.38 6.80 31.24
N GLY A 173 -19.41 6.20 30.56
CA GLY A 173 -19.44 4.80 30.15
C GLY A 173 -18.70 3.93 31.16
N ASP A 174 -19.43 3.37 32.11
CA ASP A 174 -19.02 2.27 32.99
C ASP A 174 -18.58 1.06 32.16
N TYR A 175 -17.26 0.87 31.99
CA TYR A 175 -16.69 -0.33 31.38
C TYR A 175 -16.36 -1.35 32.48
N ASP A 176 -17.36 -2.16 32.82
CA ASP A 176 -17.22 -3.38 33.61
C ASP A 176 -16.42 -4.43 32.81
N LEU A 177 -15.11 -4.49 33.06
CA LEU A 177 -14.22 -5.50 32.50
C LEU A 177 -14.46 -6.84 33.20
N GLY A 178 -15.43 -7.58 32.69
CA GLY A 178 -15.73 -8.95 33.10
C GLY A 178 -14.50 -9.85 33.05
N GLU A 179 -14.16 -10.40 34.22
CA GLU A 179 -13.22 -11.52 34.39
C GLU A 179 -13.67 -12.73 33.55
N THR A 180 -12.77 -13.26 32.72
CA THR A 180 -12.90 -14.64 32.24
C THR A 180 -11.61 -15.41 32.47
N LEU A 181 -11.80 -16.45 33.28
CA LEU A 181 -10.93 -17.55 33.71
C LEU A 181 -10.03 -18.16 32.63
#